data_AF-A0A2X1RLJ1-F1
#
_entry.id   AF-A0A2X1RLJ1-F1
#
_cell.length_a   1.000
_cell.length_b   1.000
_cell.length_c   1.000
_cell.angle_alpha   90.00
_cell.angle_beta   90.00
_cell.angle_gamma   90.00
#
_symmetry.space_group_name_H-M   'P 1'
#
loop_
_entity.id
_entity.type
_entity.pdbx_description
1 polymer ?
#
loop_
_entity_poly.entity_id
_entity_poly.type
_entity_poly.pdbx_seq_one_letter_code
_entity_poly.pdbx_strand_id
1 'polypeptide(L)'
;MWKWLHPYAKPETQYRICGKLSPLFAFLTLILLGVGIVWGLAFAPADYQQGNSFRIMYVHVPTAIWSMGVYGSMAIAAVVALVWQIKQAHLAMIAMAPIGALFTFLSLVTGAIWGKPMWGTWWVWDARLTAELILFFLYLGILALYSAFSDRNVGAKAAGILCITTVVILPIIHFSVEWWNTLHQGASITKLENHPLQFQCWYH
;
A
#
# COMPACT_ATOMS: atom_id res chain seq x y z
N MET A 1 -24.56 12.80 24.08
CA MET A 1 -24.85 12.62 22.63
C MET A 1 -24.03 13.60 21.82
N TRP A 2 -23.12 13.12 20.96
CA TRP A 2 -22.20 13.94 20.17
C TRP A 2 -22.91 14.76 19.07
N LYS A 3 -23.49 15.91 19.44
CA LYS A 3 -24.21 16.81 18.51
C LYS A 3 -23.34 17.33 17.36
N TRP A 4 -22.01 17.34 17.51
CA TRP A 4 -21.08 17.78 16.47
C TRP A 4 -20.87 16.79 15.30
N LEU A 5 -21.20 15.50 15.48
CA LEU A 5 -20.96 14.44 14.48
C LEU A 5 -22.17 14.26 13.56
N HIS A 6 -23.35 14.63 14.07
CA HIS A 6 -24.63 14.50 13.37
C HIS A 6 -24.72 15.24 12.02
N PRO A 7 -24.07 16.40 11.80
CA PRO A 7 -24.05 17.07 10.49
C PRO A 7 -23.20 16.32 9.43
N TYR A 8 -22.18 15.59 9.87
CA TYR A 8 -21.25 14.84 9.00
C TYR A 8 -21.77 13.44 8.65
N ALA A 9 -22.86 12.98 9.27
CA ALA A 9 -23.54 11.76 8.86
C ALA A 9 -24.35 11.95 7.55
N LYS A 10 -24.59 13.21 7.13
CA LYS A 10 -25.29 13.53 5.89
C LYS A 10 -24.34 13.39 4.69
N PRO A 11 -24.66 12.54 3.69
CA PRO A 11 -23.81 12.33 2.50
C PRO A 11 -23.48 13.63 1.73
N GLU A 12 -24.43 14.54 1.62
CA GLU A 12 -24.26 15.82 0.93
C GLU A 12 -23.21 16.71 1.61
N THR A 13 -23.27 16.79 2.94
CA THR A 13 -22.30 17.55 3.73
C THR A 13 -20.90 16.95 3.59
N GLN A 14 -20.79 15.62 3.65
CA GLN A 14 -19.52 14.91 3.46
C GLN A 14 -18.95 15.17 2.07
N TYR A 15 -19.75 14.99 1.01
CA TYR A 15 -19.32 15.22 -0.36
C TYR A 15 -18.83 16.66 -0.58
N ARG A 16 -19.55 17.65 -0.05
CA ARG A 16 -19.14 19.07 -0.14
C ARG A 16 -17.83 19.35 0.57
N ILE A 17 -17.60 18.75 1.74
CA ILE A 17 -16.34 18.92 2.48
C ILE A 17 -15.20 18.23 1.73
N CYS A 18 -15.40 16.99 1.29
CA CYS A 18 -14.42 16.25 0.48
C CYS A 18 -14.06 17.04 -0.78
N GLY A 19 -15.05 17.61 -1.49
CA GLY A 19 -14.80 18.42 -2.68
C GLY A 19 -13.99 19.69 -2.40
N LYS A 20 -14.20 20.35 -1.26
CA LYS A 20 -13.41 21.53 -0.86
C LYS A 20 -11.99 21.19 -0.42
N LEU A 21 -11.81 20.08 0.29
CA LEU A 21 -10.51 19.66 0.82
C LEU A 21 -9.66 18.89 -0.19
N SER A 22 -10.29 18.20 -1.15
CA SER A 22 -9.62 17.42 -2.19
C SER A 22 -8.54 18.20 -2.96
N PRO A 23 -8.77 19.42 -3.48
CA PRO A 23 -7.72 20.16 -4.21
C PRO A 23 -6.56 20.56 -3.30
N LEU A 24 -6.84 20.90 -2.04
CA LEU A 24 -5.79 21.23 -1.06
C LEU A 24 -4.92 20.01 -0.77
N PHE A 25 -5.53 18.85 -0.49
CA PHE A 25 -4.79 17.62 -0.28
C PHE A 25 -4.03 17.19 -1.53
N ALA A 26 -4.62 17.31 -2.73
CA ALA A 26 -3.93 17.00 -3.98
C ALA A 26 -2.68 17.88 -4.16
N PHE A 27 -2.79 19.18 -3.89
CA PHE A 27 -1.65 20.11 -3.96
C PHE A 27 -0.56 19.75 -2.95
N LEU A 28 -0.94 19.51 -1.69
CA LEU A 28 0.01 19.10 -0.65
C LEU A 28 0.68 17.76 -0.98
N THR A 29 -0.08 16.78 -1.49
CA THR A 29 0.45 15.49 -1.93
C THR A 29 1.47 15.66 -3.04
N LEU A 30 1.21 16.50 -4.05
CA LEU A 30 2.15 16.76 -5.14
C LEU A 30 3.44 17.41 -4.63
N ILE A 31 3.34 18.39 -3.72
CA ILE A 31 4.53 19.02 -3.12
C ILE A 31 5.33 18.02 -2.30
N LEU A 32 4.68 17.30 -1.38
CA LEU A 32 5.37 16.38 -0.48
C LEU A 32 6.00 15.21 -1.21
N LEU A 33 5.30 14.62 -2.19
CA LEU A 33 5.87 13.58 -3.05
C LEU A 33 7.00 14.12 -3.91
N GLY A 34 6.84 15.30 -4.51
CA GLY A 34 7.87 15.92 -5.33
C GLY A 34 9.15 16.19 -4.54
N VAL A 35 9.03 16.82 -3.37
CA VAL A 35 10.16 17.07 -2.46
C VAL A 35 10.78 15.75 -1.99
N GLY A 36 9.98 14.78 -1.56
CA GLY A 36 10.47 13.48 -1.09
C GLY A 36 11.24 12.71 -2.16
N ILE A 37 10.72 12.67 -3.39
CA ILE A 37 11.39 12.00 -4.53
C ILE A 37 12.69 12.71 -4.88
N VAL A 38 12.69 14.05 -4.97
CA VAL A 38 13.90 14.83 -5.29
C VAL A 38 14.96 14.64 -4.21
N TRP A 39 14.57 14.71 -2.94
CA TRP A 39 15.49 14.53 -1.82
C TRP A 39 16.08 13.12 -1.79
N GLY A 40 15.23 12.09 -1.94
CA GLY A 40 15.63 10.70 -1.92
C GLY A 40 16.52 10.30 -3.10
N LEU A 41 16.23 10.77 -4.32
CA LEU A 41 16.96 10.36 -5.51
C LEU A 41 18.18 11.24 -5.83
N ALA A 42 18.11 12.55 -5.57
CA ALA A 42 19.19 13.48 -5.92
C ALA A 42 20.20 13.66 -4.79
N PHE A 43 19.74 13.78 -3.54
CA PHE A 43 20.56 14.23 -2.41
C PHE A 43 20.97 13.13 -1.43
N ALA A 44 20.30 11.96 -1.45
CA ALA A 44 20.69 10.87 -0.58
C ALA A 44 22.14 10.41 -0.88
N PRO A 45 22.98 10.22 0.15
CA PRO A 45 24.34 9.71 -0.06
C PRO A 45 24.29 8.31 -0.68
N ALA A 46 25.29 8.01 -1.51
CA ALA A 46 25.43 6.67 -2.04
C ALA A 46 25.77 5.70 -0.90
N ASP A 47 25.17 4.50 -0.94
CA ASP A 47 25.52 3.45 0.01
C ASP A 47 26.89 2.86 -0.31
N TYR A 48 27.61 2.40 0.72
CA TYR A 48 28.96 1.85 0.58
C TYR A 48 28.99 0.60 -0.33
N GLN A 49 27.92 -0.19 -0.37
CA GLN A 49 27.87 -1.46 -1.11
C GLN A 49 26.96 -1.40 -2.32
N GLN A 50 25.82 -0.73 -2.20
CA GLN A 50 24.82 -0.63 -3.27
C GLN A 50 25.01 0.64 -4.12
N GLY A 51 25.93 1.53 -3.76
CA GLY A 51 26.21 2.76 -4.48
C GLY A 51 24.96 3.62 -4.67
N ASN A 52 24.76 4.13 -5.89
CA ASN A 52 23.58 4.93 -6.23
C ASN A 52 22.28 4.11 -6.33
N SER A 53 22.35 2.79 -6.48
CA SER A 53 21.16 1.93 -6.58
C SER A 53 20.33 1.97 -5.29
N PHE A 54 20.96 2.20 -4.14
CA PHE A 54 20.27 2.36 -2.85
C PHE A 54 19.22 3.47 -2.85
N ARG A 55 19.44 4.53 -3.64
CA ARG A 55 18.56 5.71 -3.63
C ARG A 55 17.12 5.39 -4.03
N ILE A 56 16.92 4.38 -4.88
CA ILE A 56 15.57 3.95 -5.28
C ILE A 56 14.76 3.40 -4.10
N MET A 57 15.43 2.95 -3.03
CA MET A 57 14.79 2.40 -1.83
C MET A 57 13.91 3.43 -1.12
N TYR A 58 14.26 4.72 -1.20
CA TYR A 58 13.44 5.83 -0.70
C TYR A 58 12.10 5.98 -1.43
N VAL A 59 11.95 5.41 -2.62
CA VAL A 59 10.68 5.33 -3.35
C VAL A 59 10.05 3.96 -3.16
N HIS A 60 10.83 2.89 -3.35
CA HIS A 60 10.36 1.52 -3.31
C HIS A 60 9.73 1.16 -1.96
N VAL A 61 10.42 1.39 -0.84
CA VAL A 61 9.95 0.98 0.49
C VAL A 61 8.64 1.68 0.89
N PRO A 62 8.51 3.02 0.76
CA PRO A 62 7.23 3.66 1.01
C PRO A 62 6.11 3.13 0.11
N THR A 63 6.37 2.89 -1.19
CA THR A 63 5.34 2.35 -2.09
C THR A 63 4.88 0.94 -1.69
N ALA A 64 5.78 0.09 -1.21
CA ALA A 64 5.45 -1.24 -0.69
C ALA A 64 4.67 -1.17 0.64
N ILE A 65 5.01 -0.25 1.54
CA ILE A 65 4.25 -0.08 2.79
C ILE A 65 2.83 0.43 2.47
N TRP A 66 2.70 1.40 1.58
CA TRP A 66 1.40 1.98 1.24
C TRP A 66 0.53 1.04 0.38
N SER A 67 1.10 0.16 -0.44
CA SER A 67 0.32 -0.87 -1.14
C SER A 67 -0.42 -1.76 -0.14
N MET A 68 0.29 -2.30 0.84
CA MET A 68 -0.28 -3.13 1.90
C MET A 68 -1.21 -2.32 2.84
N GLY A 69 -0.78 -1.12 3.24
CA GLY A 69 -1.51 -0.26 4.18
C GLY A 69 -2.87 0.20 3.64
N VAL A 70 -2.95 0.57 2.36
CA VAL A 70 -4.21 0.90 1.70
C VAL A 70 -5.12 -0.33 1.63
N TYR A 71 -4.58 -1.51 1.37
CA TYR A 71 -5.37 -2.75 1.32
C TYR A 71 -5.96 -3.09 2.69
N GLY A 72 -5.15 -2.96 3.75
CA GLY A 72 -5.63 -3.12 5.13
C GLY A 72 -6.71 -2.10 5.49
N SER A 73 -6.53 -0.84 5.07
CA SER A 73 -7.53 0.22 5.27
C SER A 73 -8.84 -0.08 4.52
N MET A 74 -8.75 -0.63 3.31
CA MET A 74 -9.92 -1.11 2.55
C MET A 74 -10.63 -2.26 3.24
N ALA A 75 -9.90 -3.23 3.79
CA ALA A 75 -10.49 -4.34 4.54
C ALA A 75 -11.22 -3.84 5.79
N ILE A 76 -10.65 -2.90 6.53
CA ILE A 76 -11.32 -2.25 7.67
C ILE A 76 -12.59 -1.52 7.21
N ALA A 77 -12.50 -0.73 6.14
CA ALA A 77 -13.65 -0.03 5.59
C ALA A 77 -14.75 -1.00 5.12
N ALA A 78 -14.38 -2.13 4.53
CA ALA A 78 -15.31 -3.19 4.12
C ALA A 78 -16.00 -3.83 5.33
N VAL A 79 -15.27 -4.14 6.39
CA VAL A 79 -15.85 -4.66 7.65
C VAL A 79 -16.83 -3.64 8.23
N VAL A 80 -16.43 -2.37 8.31
CA VAL A 80 -17.30 -1.30 8.82
C VAL A 80 -18.57 -1.19 7.98
N ALA A 81 -18.43 -1.25 6.65
CA ALA A 81 -19.55 -1.17 5.73
C ALA A 81 -20.52 -2.36 5.86
N LEU A 82 -20.00 -3.59 6.03
CA LEU A 82 -20.83 -4.80 6.12
C LEU A 82 -21.43 -5.01 7.51
N VAL A 83 -20.72 -4.71 8.59
CA VAL A 83 -21.23 -4.91 9.96
C VAL A 83 -22.22 -3.82 10.34
N TRP A 84 -21.89 -2.56 10.09
CA TRP A 84 -22.75 -1.42 10.44
C TRP A 84 -23.66 -0.95 9.29
N GLN A 85 -23.61 -1.60 8.12
CA GLN A 85 -24.41 -1.25 6.94
C GLN A 85 -24.22 0.23 6.51
N ILE A 86 -23.02 0.79 6.72
CA ILE A 86 -22.69 2.17 6.39
C ILE A 86 -22.29 2.26 4.91
N LYS A 87 -23.20 2.77 4.07
CA LYS A 87 -22.97 2.93 2.61
C LYS A 87 -21.72 3.75 2.27
N GLN A 88 -21.41 4.77 3.07
CA GLN A 88 -20.23 5.62 2.84
C GLN A 88 -18.91 4.87 3.01
N ALA A 89 -18.86 3.85 3.87
CA ALA A 89 -17.66 3.05 4.07
C ALA A 89 -17.37 2.16 2.83
N HIS A 90 -18.40 1.65 2.16
CA HIS A 90 -18.26 0.98 0.86
C HIS A 90 -17.70 1.93 -0.21
N LEU A 91 -18.19 3.16 -0.26
CA LEU A 91 -17.68 4.16 -1.21
C LEU A 91 -16.22 4.53 -0.93
N ALA A 92 -15.85 4.69 0.34
CA ALA A 92 -14.47 4.94 0.73
C ALA A 92 -13.54 3.78 0.31
N MET A 93 -13.96 2.52 0.54
CA MET A 93 -13.22 1.34 0.11
C MET A 93 -12.95 1.35 -1.40
N ILE A 94 -13.98 1.59 -2.22
CA ILE A 94 -13.84 1.63 -3.67
C ILE A 94 -12.98 2.82 -4.13
N ALA A 95 -13.09 3.97 -3.47
CA ALA A 95 -12.25 5.14 -3.78
C ALA A 95 -10.76 4.92 -3.46
N MET A 96 -10.45 4.08 -2.47
CA MET A 96 -9.07 3.72 -2.11
C MET A 96 -8.44 2.71 -3.09
N ALA A 97 -9.24 1.87 -3.76
CA ALA A 97 -8.73 0.77 -4.57
C ALA A 97 -7.78 1.19 -5.71
N PRO A 98 -8.05 2.24 -6.51
CA PRO A 98 -7.13 2.70 -7.56
C PRO A 98 -5.79 3.22 -7.00
N ILE A 99 -5.83 3.86 -5.83
CA ILE A 99 -4.64 4.43 -5.18
C ILE A 99 -3.73 3.29 -4.71
N GLY A 100 -4.30 2.28 -4.06
CA GLY A 100 -3.58 1.09 -3.64
C GLY A 100 -2.99 0.32 -4.83
N ALA A 101 -3.77 0.12 -5.90
CA ALA A 101 -3.30 -0.51 -7.13
C ALA A 101 -2.08 0.20 -7.74
N LEU A 102 -2.09 1.55 -7.74
CA LEU A 102 -0.96 2.35 -8.21
C LEU A 102 0.28 2.14 -7.33
N PHE A 103 0.13 2.14 -6.01
CA PHE A 103 1.25 1.88 -5.10
C PHE A 103 1.83 0.47 -5.27
N THR A 104 0.99 -0.55 -5.42
CA THR A 104 1.46 -1.93 -5.70
C THR A 104 2.19 -1.99 -7.03
N PHE A 105 1.67 -1.35 -8.08
CA PHE A 105 2.34 -1.29 -9.38
C PHE A 105 3.70 -0.59 -9.29
N LEU A 106 3.76 0.56 -8.61
CA LEU A 106 5.02 1.29 -8.39
C LEU A 106 6.01 0.46 -7.58
N SER A 107 5.54 -0.28 -6.56
CA SER A 107 6.39 -1.17 -5.78
C SER A 107 7.00 -2.28 -6.65
N LEU A 108 6.20 -2.92 -7.50
CA LEU A 108 6.67 -3.96 -8.43
C LEU A 108 7.69 -3.42 -9.43
N VAL A 109 7.42 -2.26 -10.03
CA VAL A 109 8.33 -1.64 -11.03
C VAL A 109 9.64 -1.19 -10.38
N THR A 110 9.55 -0.47 -9.25
CA THR A 110 10.75 0.02 -8.54
C THR A 110 11.57 -1.13 -7.96
N GLY A 111 10.91 -2.19 -7.49
CA GLY A 111 11.56 -3.42 -7.03
C GLY A 111 12.30 -4.13 -8.16
N ALA A 112 11.69 -4.25 -9.35
CA ALA A 112 12.33 -4.84 -10.51
C ALA A 112 13.55 -4.02 -10.99
N ILE A 113 13.44 -2.68 -10.98
CA ILE A 113 14.56 -1.79 -11.32
C ILE A 113 15.72 -1.96 -10.35
N TRP A 114 15.45 -2.10 -9.05
CA TRP A 114 16.48 -2.36 -8.05
C TRP A 114 17.04 -3.79 -8.13
N GLY A 115 16.22 -4.77 -8.52
CA GLY A 115 16.64 -6.16 -8.68
C GLY A 115 17.73 -6.36 -9.73
N LYS A 116 17.69 -5.62 -10.84
CA LYS A 116 18.67 -5.77 -11.94
C LYS A 116 20.14 -5.58 -11.49
N PRO A 117 20.54 -4.48 -10.84
CA PRO A 117 21.91 -4.31 -10.36
C PRO A 117 22.27 -5.24 -9.19
N MET A 118 21.30 -5.67 -8.40
CA MET A 118 21.56 -6.45 -7.16
C MET A 118 21.62 -7.96 -7.39
N TRP A 119 20.75 -8.49 -8.25
CA TRP A 119 20.59 -9.93 -8.48
C TRP A 119 20.86 -10.33 -9.94
N GLY A 120 21.18 -9.37 -10.82
CA GLY A 120 21.41 -9.62 -12.25
C GLY A 120 20.14 -9.89 -13.06
N THR A 121 18.96 -9.83 -12.44
CA THR A 121 17.66 -10.08 -13.08
C THR A 121 16.60 -9.08 -12.60
N TRP A 122 15.61 -8.79 -13.45
CA TRP A 122 14.49 -7.92 -13.12
C TRP A 122 13.41 -8.61 -12.28
N TRP A 123 13.34 -9.94 -12.34
CA TRP A 123 12.31 -10.70 -11.66
C TRP A 123 12.85 -12.05 -11.18
N VAL A 124 12.41 -12.45 -10.00
CA VAL A 124 12.60 -13.76 -9.41
C VAL A 124 11.25 -14.20 -8.86
N TRP A 125 10.91 -15.48 -9.03
CA TRP A 125 9.67 -16.07 -8.50
C TRP A 125 9.80 -16.39 -7.00
N ASP A 126 10.16 -15.38 -6.24
CA ASP A 126 10.26 -15.44 -4.79
C ASP A 126 8.88 -15.27 -4.14
N ALA A 127 8.72 -15.78 -2.91
CA ALA A 127 7.47 -15.73 -2.17
C ALA A 127 6.96 -14.29 -1.99
N ARG A 128 7.87 -13.35 -1.69
CA ARG A 128 7.53 -11.94 -1.49
C ARG A 128 7.07 -11.24 -2.76
N LEU A 129 7.86 -11.36 -3.84
CA LEU A 129 7.54 -10.75 -5.14
C LEU A 129 6.25 -11.30 -5.71
N THR A 130 6.05 -12.62 -5.59
CA THR A 130 4.84 -13.29 -6.06
C THR A 130 3.62 -12.85 -5.23
N ALA A 131 3.75 -12.72 -3.91
CA ALA A 131 2.65 -12.26 -3.06
C ALA A 131 2.27 -10.79 -3.34
N GLU A 132 3.25 -9.90 -3.58
CA GLU A 132 2.99 -8.51 -3.99
C GLU A 132 2.31 -8.44 -5.38
N LEU A 133 2.70 -9.32 -6.32
CA LEU A 133 2.03 -9.44 -7.62
C LEU A 133 0.58 -9.94 -7.48
N ILE A 134 0.34 -10.92 -6.60
CA ILE A 134 -1.00 -11.38 -6.28
C ILE A 134 -1.82 -10.23 -5.68
N LEU A 135 -1.25 -9.43 -4.77
CA LEU A 135 -1.91 -8.24 -4.22
C LEU A 135 -2.32 -7.26 -5.34
N PHE A 136 -1.47 -7.05 -6.35
CA PHE A 136 -1.82 -6.20 -7.50
C PHE A 136 -3.02 -6.74 -8.27
N PHE A 137 -3.05 -8.04 -8.55
CA PHE A 137 -4.21 -8.65 -9.20
C PHE A 137 -5.46 -8.63 -8.33
N LEU A 138 -5.34 -8.73 -7.01
CA LEU A 138 -6.46 -8.57 -6.10
C LEU A 138 -7.07 -7.17 -6.15
N TYR A 139 -6.23 -6.12 -6.24
CA TYR A 139 -6.71 -4.76 -6.46
C TYR A 139 -7.48 -4.62 -7.77
N LEU A 140 -6.93 -5.13 -8.87
CA LEU A 140 -7.62 -5.13 -10.17
C LEU A 140 -8.91 -5.96 -10.12
N GLY A 141 -8.89 -7.10 -9.43
CA GLY A 141 -10.05 -7.96 -9.22
C GLY A 141 -11.17 -7.25 -8.46
N ILE A 142 -10.85 -6.49 -7.41
CA ILE A 142 -11.83 -5.67 -6.66
C ILE A 142 -12.46 -4.60 -7.55
N LEU A 143 -11.66 -3.90 -8.35
CA LEU A 143 -12.14 -2.87 -9.28
C LEU A 143 -13.01 -3.46 -10.39
N ALA A 144 -12.57 -4.58 -10.97
CA ALA A 144 -13.31 -5.31 -11.99
C ALA A 144 -14.63 -5.85 -11.45
N LEU A 145 -14.61 -6.47 -10.27
CA LEU A 145 -15.79 -7.01 -9.61
C LEU A 145 -16.80 -5.91 -9.29
N TYR A 146 -16.35 -4.77 -8.75
CA TYR A 146 -17.22 -3.61 -8.53
C TYR A 146 -17.87 -3.10 -9.83
N SER A 147 -17.13 -3.15 -10.94
CA SER A 147 -17.58 -2.65 -12.24
C SER A 147 -18.47 -3.65 -12.99
N ALA A 148 -18.40 -4.93 -12.65
CA ALA A 148 -19.18 -6.00 -13.28
C ALA A 148 -20.66 -5.99 -12.91
N PHE A 149 -21.04 -5.37 -11.78
CA PHE A 149 -22.43 -5.27 -11.35
C PHE A 149 -23.06 -3.94 -11.78
N SER A 150 -24.26 -4.01 -12.36
CA SER A 150 -25.06 -2.82 -12.69
C SER A 150 -25.53 -2.08 -11.43
N ASP A 151 -25.91 -2.82 -10.38
CA ASP A 151 -26.21 -2.23 -9.07
C ASP A 151 -24.91 -2.01 -8.28
N ARG A 152 -24.56 -0.73 -8.11
CA ARG A 152 -23.36 -0.30 -7.38
C ARG A 152 -23.35 -0.75 -5.92
N ASN A 153 -24.50 -0.92 -5.28
CA ASN A 153 -24.55 -1.40 -3.90
C ASN A 153 -24.21 -2.90 -3.82
N VAL A 154 -24.75 -3.70 -4.75
CA VAL A 154 -24.44 -5.13 -4.84
C VAL A 154 -22.96 -5.32 -5.19
N GLY A 155 -22.46 -4.57 -6.17
CA GLY A 155 -21.04 -4.59 -6.54
C GLY A 155 -20.11 -4.20 -5.40
N ALA A 156 -20.45 -3.15 -4.63
CA ALA A 156 -19.64 -2.73 -3.49
C ALA A 156 -19.61 -3.77 -2.36
N LYS A 157 -20.74 -4.46 -2.11
CA LYS A 157 -20.80 -5.56 -1.14
C LYS A 157 -19.95 -6.74 -1.58
N ALA A 158 -20.08 -7.17 -2.84
CA ALA A 158 -19.29 -8.27 -3.40
C ALA A 158 -17.79 -7.98 -3.35
N ALA A 159 -17.39 -6.77 -3.78
CA ALA A 159 -16.01 -6.28 -3.70
C ALA A 159 -15.51 -6.22 -2.24
N GLY A 160 -16.36 -5.81 -1.30
CA GLY A 160 -16.01 -5.77 0.13
C GLY A 160 -15.81 -7.15 0.74
N ILE A 161 -16.65 -8.12 0.40
CA ILE A 161 -16.49 -9.51 0.84
C ILE A 161 -15.16 -10.07 0.31
N LEU A 162 -14.87 -9.89 -0.98
CA LEU A 162 -13.60 -10.30 -1.58
C LEU A 162 -12.42 -9.70 -0.81
N CYS A 163 -12.42 -8.37 -0.62
CA CYS A 163 -11.35 -7.64 0.07
C CYS A 163 -11.08 -8.16 1.49
N ILE A 164 -12.13 -8.52 2.25
CA ILE A 164 -11.98 -9.06 3.60
C ILE A 164 -11.39 -10.47 3.55
N THR A 165 -11.90 -11.34 2.67
CA THR A 165 -11.42 -12.72 2.55
C THR A 165 -9.95 -12.76 2.15
N THR A 166 -9.51 -11.84 1.27
CA THR A 166 -8.15 -11.83 0.73
C THR A 166 -7.18 -10.98 1.54
N VAL A 167 -7.60 -10.35 2.64
CA VAL A 167 -6.71 -9.58 3.54
C VAL A 167 -5.58 -10.43 4.13
N VAL A 168 -5.77 -11.76 4.16
CA VAL A 168 -4.74 -12.74 4.57
C VAL A 168 -3.48 -12.67 3.72
N ILE A 169 -3.52 -12.06 2.52
CA ILE A 169 -2.31 -11.83 1.72
C ILE A 169 -1.31 -10.90 2.42
N LEU A 170 -1.76 -9.97 3.28
CA LEU A 170 -0.89 -9.02 3.96
C LEU A 170 0.10 -9.69 4.92
N PRO A 171 -0.31 -10.56 5.86
CA PRO A 171 0.65 -11.30 6.67
C PRO A 171 1.52 -12.23 5.83
N ILE A 172 1.00 -12.80 4.73
CA ILE A 172 1.81 -13.59 3.81
C ILE A 172 2.94 -12.76 3.21
N ILE A 173 2.67 -11.53 2.75
CA ILE A 173 3.71 -10.64 2.22
C ILE A 173 4.71 -10.26 3.32
N HIS A 174 4.24 -9.88 4.50
CA HIS A 174 5.10 -9.42 5.60
C HIS A 174 6.02 -10.51 6.13
N PHE A 175 5.47 -11.68 6.44
CA PHE A 175 6.19 -12.81 6.98
C PHE A 175 6.78 -13.73 5.91
N SER A 176 6.59 -13.43 4.61
CA SER A 176 7.17 -14.22 3.51
C SER A 176 8.67 -14.44 3.67
N VAL A 177 9.37 -13.46 4.23
CA VAL A 177 10.83 -13.50 4.45
C VAL A 177 11.23 -14.41 5.62
N GLU A 178 10.36 -14.58 6.61
CA GLU A 178 10.61 -15.43 7.78
C GLU A 178 10.16 -16.88 7.52
N TRP A 179 9.06 -17.05 6.78
CA TRP A 179 8.47 -18.35 6.48
C TRP A 179 9.16 -19.07 5.33
N TRP A 180 9.79 -18.33 4.40
CA TRP A 180 10.55 -18.89 3.30
C TRP A 180 11.98 -18.35 3.29
N ASN A 181 12.95 -19.22 2.92
CA ASN A 181 14.32 -18.80 2.63
C ASN A 181 14.33 -17.96 1.35
N THR A 182 14.05 -16.66 1.48
CA THR A 182 14.00 -15.72 0.36
C THR A 182 15.30 -14.94 0.22
N LEU A 183 15.57 -14.40 -0.98
CA LEU A 183 16.67 -13.47 -1.22
C LEU A 183 16.45 -12.08 -0.58
N HIS A 184 15.25 -11.82 -0.04
CA HIS A 184 14.92 -10.58 0.62
C HIS A 184 15.42 -10.58 2.06
N GLN A 185 16.02 -9.46 2.50
CA GLN A 185 16.41 -9.29 3.90
C GLN A 185 15.18 -9.22 4.81
N GLY A 186 15.27 -9.82 5.99
CA GLY A 186 14.23 -9.77 7.03
C GLY A 186 13.90 -8.34 7.48
N ALA A 187 12.68 -8.12 7.97
CA ALA A 187 12.22 -6.80 8.41
C ALA A 187 13.11 -6.25 9.55
N SER A 188 13.73 -5.09 9.33
CA SER A 188 14.64 -4.47 10.32
C SER A 188 13.93 -3.61 11.38
N ILE A 189 12.60 -3.42 11.27
CA ILE A 189 11.86 -2.41 12.06
C ILE A 189 11.26 -2.98 13.37
N THR A 190 11.22 -4.30 13.56
CA THR A 190 10.56 -4.93 14.73
C THR A 190 11.51 -5.49 15.80
N LYS A 191 12.83 -5.45 15.61
CA LYS A 191 13.77 -5.82 16.67
C LYS A 191 14.07 -4.62 17.56
N LEU A 192 13.23 -4.41 18.58
CA LEU A 192 13.57 -3.59 19.74
C LEU A 192 14.53 -4.40 20.64
N GLU A 193 15.71 -4.74 20.12
CA GLU A 193 16.79 -5.35 20.90
C GLU A 193 17.79 -4.25 21.28
N ASN A 194 18.08 -4.16 22.57
CA ASN A 194 19.03 -3.23 23.17
C ASN A 194 20.46 -3.46 22.66
N HIS A 195 20.77 -2.96 21.48
CA HIS A 195 22.14 -2.78 21.01
C HIS A 195 22.32 -1.34 20.52
N PRO A 196 23.44 -0.66 20.86
CA PRO A 196 23.72 0.66 20.32
C PRO A 196 23.75 0.51 18.79
N LEU A 197 22.95 1.32 18.09
CA LEU A 197 22.78 1.39 16.63
C LEU A 197 24.01 0.88 15.85
N GLN A 198 24.09 -0.44 15.71
CA GLN A 198 25.02 -1.13 14.84
C GLN A 198 24.13 -1.69 13.74
N PHE A 199 24.19 -1.04 12.58
CA PHE A 199 23.80 -1.64 11.32
C PHE A 199 24.73 -2.84 11.09
N GLN A 200 24.42 -3.96 11.75
CA GLN A 200 25.11 -5.22 11.61
C GLN A 200 24.61 -5.87 10.31
N CYS A 201 25.08 -5.27 9.24
CA CYS A 201 25.06 -5.81 7.92
C CYS A 201 26.29 -6.74 7.83
N TRP A 202 26.13 -7.91 7.22
CA TRP A 202 27.20 -8.84 6.80
C TRP A 202 27.82 -9.69 7.91
N TYR A 203 27.45 -10.97 7.99
CA TYR A 203 28.33 -12.15 8.08
C TYR A 203 27.45 -13.40 8.22
N HIS A 204 27.13 -14.00 7.07
CA HIS A 204 27.14 -15.43 6.74
C HIS A 204 26.29 -15.71 5.49
#